data_AF-A0A661VTL0-F1
#
_entry.id   AF-A0A661VTL0-F1
#
_cell.length_a   1.000
_cell.length_b   1.000
_cell.length_c   1.000
_cell.angle_alpha   90.00
_cell.angle_beta   90.00
_cell.angle_gamma   90.00
#
_symmetry.space_group_name_H-M   'P 1'
#
loop_
_entity.id
_entity.type
_entity.pdbx_description
1 polymer ?
#
loop_
_entity_poly.entity_id
_entity_poly.type
_entity_poly.pdbx_seq_one_letter_code
_entity_poly.pdbx_strand_id
1 'polypeptide(L)'
;MEIRIPRKVQDHKDVSDPEDFNSRVDNWKYQASLNQDIYARLQEALGYSDPDLESLIAQLKNIVSQMRYFKKGDYYYARDHNLFVDAWNIQKQIDDIFTQQVAPRLGECFAWNVTVKTEYVYEDMKPYIHEEVICEVTS
;
A
#
# COMPACT_ATOMS: atom_id res chain seq x y z
N MET A 1 -8.66 3.05 -9.98
CA MET A 1 -7.67 1.95 -10.10
C MET A 1 -8.11 0.91 -9.09
N GLU A 2 -8.08 -0.37 -9.44
CA GLU A 2 -8.62 -1.45 -8.59
C GLU A 2 -7.49 -2.41 -8.19
N ILE A 3 -7.59 -2.99 -6.99
CA ILE A 3 -6.66 -4.01 -6.50
C ILE A 3 -6.78 -5.26 -7.39
N ARG A 4 -5.63 -5.80 -7.80
CA ARG A 4 -5.55 -7.04 -8.57
C ARG A 4 -5.18 -8.20 -7.66
N ILE A 5 -6.08 -9.17 -7.56
CA ILE A 5 -5.88 -10.39 -6.76
C ILE A 5 -4.83 -11.27 -7.46
N PRO A 6 -3.70 -11.57 -6.81
CA PRO A 6 -2.71 -12.51 -7.37
C PRO A 6 -3.28 -13.92 -7.43
N ARG A 7 -2.92 -14.67 -8.49
CA ARG A 7 -3.20 -16.12 -8.52
C ARG A 7 -2.39 -16.84 -7.44
N LYS A 8 -2.91 -17.97 -6.96
CA LYS A 8 -2.13 -18.91 -6.14
C LYS A 8 -1.06 -19.57 -7.01
N VAL A 9 0.14 -19.70 -6.46
CA VAL A 9 1.28 -20.36 -7.11
C VAL A 9 1.83 -21.45 -6.19
N GLN A 10 2.17 -22.60 -6.75
CA GLN A 10 2.82 -23.70 -6.06
C GLN A 10 4.31 -23.72 -6.41
N ASP A 11 5.12 -23.77 -5.36
CA ASP A 11 6.57 -23.87 -5.51
C ASP A 11 6.95 -25.13 -6.31
N HIS A 12 8.00 -24.99 -7.13
CA HIS A 12 8.50 -26.00 -8.06
C HIS A 12 7.49 -26.60 -9.07
N LYS A 13 6.26 -26.07 -9.17
CA LYS A 13 5.23 -26.54 -10.10
C LYS A 13 4.79 -25.46 -11.08
N ASP A 14 4.52 -24.27 -10.57
CA ASP A 14 4.03 -23.17 -11.39
C ASP A 14 5.18 -22.35 -11.96
N VAL A 15 5.09 -22.03 -13.25
CA VAL A 15 6.00 -21.09 -13.90
C VAL A 15 5.50 -19.68 -13.63
N SER A 16 6.41 -18.75 -13.31
CA SER A 16 6.05 -17.34 -13.12
C SER A 16 5.59 -16.70 -14.43
N ASP A 17 4.42 -16.08 -14.40
CA ASP A 17 3.85 -15.32 -15.50
C ASP A 17 4.16 -13.83 -15.31
N PRO A 18 4.46 -13.05 -16.37
CA PRO A 18 4.53 -11.59 -16.28
C PRO A 18 3.37 -10.95 -15.50
N GLU A 19 2.14 -11.47 -15.61
CA GLU A 19 0.99 -10.94 -14.89
C GLU A 19 1.12 -11.07 -13.35
N ASP A 20 1.86 -12.06 -12.84
CA ASP A 20 2.11 -12.24 -11.40
C ASP A 20 2.93 -11.10 -10.80
N PHE A 21 3.77 -10.46 -11.62
CA PHE A 21 4.58 -9.32 -11.23
C PHE A 21 3.85 -8.02 -11.54
N ASN A 22 3.22 -7.91 -12.70
CA ASN A 22 2.52 -6.72 -13.13
C ASN A 22 1.36 -6.36 -12.19
N SER A 23 0.62 -7.36 -11.73
CA SER A 23 -0.43 -7.16 -10.72
C SER A 23 0.13 -6.62 -9.39
N ARG A 24 1.36 -6.99 -8.99
CA ARG A 24 2.03 -6.41 -7.82
C ARG A 24 2.44 -4.96 -8.05
N VAL A 25 2.93 -4.63 -9.25
CA VAL A 25 3.25 -3.24 -9.62
C VAL A 25 1.99 -2.38 -9.59
N ASP A 26 0.88 -2.86 -10.13
CA ASP A 26 -0.42 -2.18 -10.09
C ASP A 26 -0.88 -1.95 -8.64
N ASN A 27 -0.79 -2.98 -7.80
CA ASN A 27 -1.16 -2.87 -6.38
C ASN A 27 -0.30 -1.85 -5.63
N TRP A 28 1.00 -1.78 -5.89
CA TRP A 28 1.88 -0.79 -5.28
C TRP A 28 1.59 0.64 -5.74
N LYS A 29 1.24 0.82 -7.01
CA LYS A 29 0.80 2.13 -7.53
C LYS A 29 -0.49 2.57 -6.85
N TYR A 30 -1.43 1.64 -6.67
CA TYR A 30 -2.66 1.90 -5.95
C TYR A 30 -2.40 2.24 -4.47
N GLN A 31 -1.56 1.46 -3.79
CA GLN A 31 -1.18 1.74 -2.39
C GLN A 31 -0.55 3.13 -2.23
N ALA A 32 0.36 3.50 -3.13
CA ALA A 32 0.99 4.82 -3.09
C ALA A 32 -0.03 5.96 -3.32
N SER A 33 -1.05 5.76 -4.17
CA SER A 33 -2.15 6.72 -4.32
C SER A 33 -3.03 6.78 -3.07
N LEU A 34 -3.35 5.64 -2.45
CA LEU A 34 -4.15 5.61 -1.23
C LEU A 34 -3.48 6.37 -0.07
N ASN A 35 -2.19 6.14 0.16
CA ASN A 35 -1.46 6.86 1.22
C ASN A 35 -1.50 8.38 1.00
N GLN A 36 -1.34 8.82 -0.25
CA GLN A 36 -1.43 10.24 -0.62
C GLN A 36 -2.84 10.81 -0.38
N ASP A 37 -3.88 10.07 -0.78
CA ASP A 37 -5.27 10.50 -0.65
C ASP A 37 -5.68 10.56 0.83
N ILE A 38 -5.28 9.58 1.64
CA ILE A 38 -5.50 9.60 3.09
C ILE A 38 -4.81 10.80 3.72
N TYR A 39 -3.54 11.06 3.39
CA TYR A 39 -2.82 12.22 3.92
C TYR A 39 -3.51 13.54 3.56
N ALA A 40 -3.96 13.70 2.31
CA ALA A 40 -4.71 14.88 1.87
C ALA A 40 -6.04 15.04 2.62
N ARG A 41 -6.78 13.95 2.85
CA ARG A 41 -8.03 13.98 3.64
C ARG A 41 -7.78 14.35 5.10
N LEU A 42 -6.67 13.88 5.70
CA LEU A 42 -6.29 14.26 7.06
C LEU A 42 -5.91 15.74 7.16
N GLN A 43 -5.23 16.27 6.15
CA GLN A 43 -4.93 17.71 6.04
C GLN A 43 -6.22 18.53 5.99
N GLU A 44 -7.17 18.15 5.13
CA GLU A 44 -8.44 18.87 4.96
C GLU A 44 -9.35 18.76 6.19
N ALA A 45 -9.56 17.56 6.71
CA ALA A 45 -10.53 17.31 7.78
C ALA A 45 -10.03 17.74 9.17
N LEU A 46 -8.72 17.59 9.43
CA LEU A 46 -8.15 17.75 10.77
C LEU A 46 -7.05 18.81 10.85
N GLY A 47 -6.68 19.45 9.73
CA GLY A 47 -5.49 20.30 9.68
C GLY A 47 -4.21 19.53 9.98
N TYR A 48 -4.21 18.21 9.80
CA TYR A 48 -3.06 17.35 10.11
C TYR A 48 -1.89 17.70 9.20
N SER A 49 -0.71 17.93 9.76
CA SER A 49 0.51 18.13 8.98
C SER A 49 1.65 17.41 9.67
N ASP A 50 2.31 16.53 8.93
CA ASP A 50 3.48 15.79 9.40
C ASP A 50 4.48 15.70 8.23
N PRO A 51 5.60 16.44 8.29
CA PRO A 51 6.57 16.47 7.20
C PRO A 51 7.28 15.12 7.01
N ASP A 52 7.37 14.29 8.05
CA ASP A 52 7.99 12.97 7.96
C ASP A 52 7.07 12.01 7.20
N LEU A 53 5.76 12.04 7.48
CA LEU A 53 4.78 11.27 6.72
C LEU A 53 4.74 11.69 5.25
N GLU A 54 4.74 12.99 4.97
CA GLU A 54 4.78 13.52 3.61
C GLU A 54 6.04 13.06 2.85
N SER A 55 7.20 13.13 3.51
CA SER A 55 8.47 12.65 2.97
C SER A 55 8.45 11.15 2.67
N LEU A 56 7.91 10.33 3.58
CA LEU A 56 7.79 8.88 3.37
C LEU A 56 6.85 8.53 2.21
N ILE A 57 5.72 9.23 2.08
CA ILE A 57 4.80 9.06 0.94
C ILE A 57 5.49 9.42 -0.37
N ALA A 58 6.26 10.51 -0.40
CA ALA A 58 7.03 10.90 -1.57
C ALA A 58 8.11 9.87 -1.93
N GLN A 59 8.82 9.34 -0.93
CA GLN A 59 9.81 8.27 -1.10
C GLN A 59 9.17 7.00 -1.66
N LEU A 60 8.02 6.57 -1.13
CA LEU A 60 7.27 5.42 -1.63
C LEU A 60 6.91 5.60 -3.10
N LYS A 61 6.35 6.76 -3.47
CA LYS A 61 6.00 7.07 -4.87
C LYS A 61 7.21 7.03 -5.78
N ASN A 62 8.38 7.48 -5.31
CA ASN A 62 9.62 7.40 -6.08
C ASN A 62 10.15 5.96 -6.25
N ILE A 63 9.98 5.09 -5.26
CA ILE A 63 10.35 3.67 -5.41
C ILE A 63 9.38 3.00 -6.39
N VAL A 64 8.08 3.21 -6.23
CA VAL A 64 7.04 2.62 -7.07
C VAL A 64 7.14 3.09 -8.53
N SER A 65 7.56 4.34 -8.79
CA SER A 65 7.77 4.84 -10.15
C SER A 65 8.90 4.11 -10.90
N GLN A 66 9.84 3.50 -10.17
CA GLN A 66 10.93 2.70 -10.73
C GLN A 66 10.53 1.24 -10.98
N MET A 67 9.40 0.79 -10.46
CA MET A 67 8.88 -0.55 -10.72
C MET A 67 8.39 -0.64 -12.17
N ARG A 68 8.97 -1.57 -12.93
CA ARG A 68 8.63 -1.79 -14.34
C ARG A 68 7.65 -2.95 -14.50
N TYR A 69 6.86 -2.88 -15.57
CA TYR A 69 6.09 -4.03 -16.02
C TYR A 69 6.97 -5.00 -16.81
N PHE A 70 6.64 -6.28 -16.72
CA PHE A 70 7.31 -7.37 -17.40
C PHE A 70 6.49 -7.84 -18.60
N LYS A 71 7.20 -8.29 -19.62
CA LYS A 71 6.68 -9.02 -20.78
C LYS A 71 7.26 -10.42 -20.80
N LYS A 72 6.64 -11.31 -21.58
CA LYS A 72 7.17 -12.66 -21.79
C LYS A 72 8.58 -12.57 -22.40
N GLY A 73 9.54 -13.25 -21.76
CA GLY A 73 10.95 -13.24 -22.17
C GLY A 73 11.81 -12.18 -21.47
N ASP A 74 11.22 -11.30 -20.68
CA ASP A 74 12.01 -10.40 -19.82
C ASP A 74 12.65 -11.19 -18.67
N TYR A 75 13.89 -10.81 -18.34
CA TYR A 75 14.56 -11.31 -17.15
C TYR A 75 14.10 -10.55 -15.90
N TYR A 76 13.93 -11.27 -14.80
CA TYR A 76 13.68 -10.71 -13.47
C TYR A 76 14.99 -10.62 -12.69
N TYR A 77 15.38 -9.41 -12.30
CA TYR A 77 16.66 -9.16 -11.63
C TYR A 77 16.49 -8.88 -10.14
N ALA A 78 17.57 -9.04 -9.39
CA ALA A 78 17.60 -8.69 -7.96
C ALA A 78 17.14 -7.25 -7.70
N ARG A 79 17.46 -6.30 -8.59
CA ARG A 79 16.98 -4.92 -8.50
C ARG A 79 15.45 -4.84 -8.49
N ASP A 80 14.78 -5.62 -9.34
CA ASP A 80 13.32 -5.60 -9.43
C ASP A 80 12.69 -6.11 -8.13
N HIS A 81 13.30 -7.12 -7.50
CA HIS A 81 12.88 -7.62 -6.20
C HIS A 81 13.12 -6.62 -5.06
N ASN A 82 14.31 -6.00 -5.04
CA ASN A 82 14.68 -5.05 -4.01
C ASN A 82 13.75 -3.83 -3.99
N LEU A 83 13.28 -3.37 -5.15
CA LEU A 83 12.27 -2.29 -5.20
C LEU A 83 10.98 -2.65 -4.44
N PHE A 84 10.53 -3.91 -4.48
CA PHE A 84 9.38 -4.36 -3.70
C PHE A 84 9.69 -4.41 -2.20
N VAL A 85 10.89 -4.85 -1.83
CA VAL A 85 11.35 -4.88 -0.43
C VAL A 85 11.47 -3.46 0.14
N ASP A 86 12.03 -2.54 -0.63
CA ASP A 86 12.20 -1.14 -0.25
C ASP A 86 10.83 -0.46 -0.08
N ALA A 87 9.91 -0.67 -1.02
CA ALA A 87 8.54 -0.18 -0.91
C ALA A 87 7.85 -0.71 0.36
N TRP A 88 8.04 -2.00 0.68
CA TRP A 88 7.51 -2.61 1.89
C TRP A 88 8.07 -1.98 3.17
N ASN A 89 9.36 -1.68 3.19
CA ASN A 89 9.99 -1.03 4.33
C ASN A 89 9.51 0.41 4.55
N ILE A 90 9.23 1.15 3.47
CA ILE A 90 8.63 2.48 3.58
C ILE A 90 7.17 2.39 4.03
N GLN A 91 6.38 1.45 3.48
CA GLN A 91 4.98 1.27 3.87
C GLN A 91 4.85 0.99 5.38
N LYS A 92 5.70 0.13 5.96
CA LYS A 92 5.68 -0.11 7.41
C LYS A 92 5.90 1.16 8.23
N GLN A 93 6.82 2.04 7.80
CA GLN A 93 7.06 3.31 8.51
C GLN A 93 5.85 4.25 8.40
N ILE A 94 5.18 4.27 7.25
CA ILE A 94 3.93 4.99 7.06
C ILE A 94 2.84 4.43 8.00
N ASP A 95 2.70 3.10 8.06
CA ASP A 95 1.73 2.41 8.91
C ASP A 95 1.99 2.67 10.40
N ASP A 96 3.26 2.72 10.81
CA ASP A 96 3.67 3.06 12.17
C ASP A 96 3.23 4.48 12.54
N ILE A 97 3.42 5.46 11.66
CA ILE A 97 2.95 6.84 11.88
C ILE A 97 1.43 6.90 11.95
N PHE A 98 0.73 6.25 11.02
CA PHE A 98 -0.74 6.20 11.05
C PHE A 98 -1.26 5.59 12.36
N THR A 99 -0.65 4.50 12.82
CA THR A 99 -1.05 3.80 14.05
C THR A 99 -0.75 4.64 15.29
N GLN A 100 0.38 5.33 15.34
CA GLN A 100 0.82 6.06 16.54
C GLN A 100 0.21 7.46 16.65
N GLN A 101 0.02 8.15 15.53
CA GLN A 101 -0.36 9.57 15.53
C GLN A 101 -1.78 9.82 15.04
N VAL A 102 -2.25 9.04 14.07
CA VAL A 102 -3.53 9.30 13.41
C VAL A 102 -4.66 8.52 14.07
N ALA A 103 -4.48 7.22 14.35
CA ALA A 103 -5.50 6.38 14.97
C ALA A 103 -6.00 6.91 16.34
N PRO A 104 -5.14 7.41 17.25
CA PRO A 104 -5.61 7.99 18.51
C PRO A 104 -6.44 9.26 18.32
N ARG A 105 -6.04 10.13 17.37
CA ARG A 105 -6.78 11.37 17.06
C ARG A 105 -8.15 11.08 16.45
N LEU A 106 -8.23 10.05 15.60
CA LEU A 106 -9.51 9.58 15.05
C LEU A 106 -10.39 8.92 16.13
N GLY A 107 -9.79 8.28 17.15
CA GLY A 107 -10.51 7.72 18.29
C GLY A 107 -11.19 8.77 19.19
N GLU A 108 -10.66 9.99 19.26
CA GLU A 108 -11.26 11.12 20.00
C GLU A 108 -12.34 11.86 19.20
N CYS A 109 -12.33 11.74 17.86
CA CYS A 109 -13.34 12.25 16.94
C CYS A 109 -14.32 11.15 16.49
N PHE A 110 -15.24 10.72 17.37
CA PHE A 110 -16.46 9.94 17.07
C PHE A 110 -16.46 8.97 15.86
N ALA A 111 -16.49 7.66 16.18
CA ALA A 111 -17.21 6.61 15.45
C ALA A 111 -17.09 6.60 13.91
N TRP A 112 -15.87 6.61 13.39
CA TRP A 112 -15.66 6.04 12.07
C TRP A 112 -15.73 4.52 12.19
N ASN A 113 -16.57 3.87 11.40
CA ASN A 113 -16.52 2.43 11.15
C ASN A 113 -15.26 2.07 10.34
N VAL A 114 -14.08 2.54 10.77
CA VAL A 114 -12.79 1.99 10.34
C VAL A 114 -12.62 0.71 11.14
N THR A 115 -13.32 -0.33 10.71
CA THR A 115 -12.99 -1.68 11.18
C THR A 115 -11.76 -2.09 10.39
N VAL A 116 -10.56 -1.72 10.88
CA VAL A 116 -9.33 -2.32 10.36
C VAL A 116 -9.39 -3.80 10.73
N LYS A 117 -9.96 -4.63 9.86
CA LYS A 117 -9.77 -6.08 9.94
C LYS A 117 -8.37 -6.34 9.42
N THR A 118 -7.38 -6.19 10.30
CA THR A 118 -6.07 -6.80 10.10
C THR A 118 -6.23 -8.31 10.26
N GLU A 119 -6.72 -8.98 9.23
CA GLU A 119 -6.57 -10.42 9.15
C GLU A 119 -5.12 -10.70 8.73
N TYR A 120 -4.26 -10.82 9.74
CA TYR A 120 -2.86 -11.19 9.54
C TYR A 120 -2.79 -12.64 9.08
N VAL A 121 -2.69 -12.86 7.76
CA VAL A 121 -2.35 -14.18 7.22
C VAL A 121 -0.82 -14.29 7.27
N TYR A 122 -0.31 -14.89 8.35
CA TYR A 122 1.12 -15.13 8.58
C TYR A 122 1.65 -16.37 7.82
N GLU A 123 1.36 -16.50 6.53
CA GLU A 123 2.01 -17.47 5.66
C GLU A 123 2.25 -16.75 4.31
N ASP A 124 3.51 -16.49 3.98
CA ASP A 124 3.99 -15.87 2.73
C ASP A 124 3.78 -14.36 2.51
N MET A 125 4.55 -13.54 3.24
CA MET A 125 5.02 -12.19 2.85
C MET A 125 4.04 -11.27 2.08
N LYS A 126 2.78 -11.11 2.52
CA LYS A 126 1.88 -10.08 1.96
C LYS A 126 0.83 -9.58 2.96
N PRO A 127 0.87 -8.28 3.30
CA PRO A 127 -0.35 -7.56 3.67
C PRO A 127 -0.95 -6.87 2.46
N TYR A 128 -2.16 -7.30 2.10
CA TYR A 128 -3.05 -6.56 1.21
C TYR A 128 -3.97 -5.72 2.08
N ILE A 129 -3.96 -4.40 1.90
CA ILE A 129 -4.99 -3.52 2.44
C ILE A 129 -6.15 -3.54 1.45
N HIS A 130 -7.28 -4.09 1.87
CA HIS A 130 -8.54 -4.02 1.13
C HIS A 130 -9.44 -3.05 1.86
N GLU A 131 -9.68 -1.85 1.34
CA GLU A 131 -10.71 -0.95 1.86
C GLU A 131 -11.15 0.06 0.79
N GLU A 132 -12.47 0.14 0.55
CA GLU A 132 -13.11 1.27 -0.13
C GLU A 132 -13.32 2.39 0.90
N VAL A 133 -12.72 3.56 0.66
CA VAL A 133 -12.94 4.75 1.51
C VAL A 133 -14.14 5.54 0.98
N ILE A 134 -15.36 5.15 1.39
CA ILE A 134 -16.57 5.93 1.13
C ILE A 134 -16.75 6.95 2.25
N CYS A 135 -16.55 8.24 1.94
CA CYS A 135 -16.86 9.35 2.84
C CYS A 135 -18.18 9.99 2.38
N GLU A 136 -19.28 9.73 3.09
CA GLU A 136 -20.47 10.59 3.01
C GLU A 136 -20.59 11.38 4.30
N VAL A 137 -20.65 12.71 4.15
CA VAL A 137 -20.94 13.64 5.25
C VAL A 137 -22.44 13.57 5.49
N THR A 138 -22.88 12.86 6.53
CA THR A 138 -24.28 12.98 6.98
C THR A 138 -24.40 14.24 7.82
N SER A 139 -25.04 15.26 7.24
CA SER A 139 -25.49 16.50 7.91
C SER A 139 -26.51 16.23 9.01
#